data_AF-A0A0G2HWA4-F1
#
_entry.id   AF-A0A0G2HWA4-F1
#
_cell.length_a   1.000
_cell.length_b   1.000
_cell.length_c   1.000
_cell.angle_alpha   90.00
_cell.angle_beta   90.00
_cell.angle_gamma   90.00
#
_symmetry.space_group_name_H-M   'P 1'
#
loop_
_entity.id
_entity.type
_entity.pdbx_description
1 polymer ?
#
loop_
_entity_poly.entity_id
_entity_poly.type
_entity_poly.pdbx_seq_one_letter_code
_entity_poly.pdbx_strand_id
1 'polypeptide(L)'
;MRDYSDWPEANRTRLGDLLETVFYEDSYRFLTTHNGQSQYHYWANWDLCSIAAIQAIGIFTDNQTMYDYAVNYFIGGDGMGAMPNFIVANHTEDGSGKILAQSQEVGRDQGHATLDIALLGVVLQQGYNQGDDLFEIMSNSGLAASEYIAKYNVDEDVPFTEYDNPDQGNMTEISSASRGNVRPGFELLYGHYNDIRGLDASWTKQYVDYANNETGGVEGGGGDYGSNSGGYDYLGFGTLMYRLTA
;
A
#
# COMPACT_ATOMS: atom_id res chain seq x y z
N MET A 1 0.08 -17.04 -14.66
CA MET A 1 0.38 -18.39 -14.09
C MET A 1 -0.87 -19.22 -13.90
N ARG A 2 -2.01 -18.65 -13.47
CA ARG A 2 -3.26 -19.41 -13.30
C ARG A 2 -3.69 -20.17 -14.58
N ASP A 3 -3.41 -19.58 -15.72
CA ASP A 3 -3.62 -20.06 -17.08
C ASP A 3 -2.47 -20.91 -17.66
N TYR A 4 -1.39 -21.11 -16.90
CA TYR A 4 -0.23 -21.90 -17.33
C TYR A 4 -0.63 -23.37 -17.51
N SER A 5 -0.46 -23.90 -18.72
CA SER A 5 -0.94 -25.24 -19.08
C SER A 5 -0.32 -26.37 -18.27
N ASP A 6 0.92 -26.18 -17.80
CA ASP A 6 1.65 -27.22 -17.07
C ASP A 6 1.44 -27.13 -15.55
N TRP A 7 0.56 -26.25 -15.08
CA TRP A 7 0.13 -26.25 -13.68
C TRP A 7 -1.16 -27.07 -13.54
N PRO A 8 -1.11 -28.30 -12.96
CA PRO A 8 -2.26 -29.18 -12.93
C PRO A 8 -3.43 -28.57 -12.17
N GLU A 9 -4.64 -28.74 -12.69
CA GLU A 9 -5.88 -28.21 -12.09
C GLU A 9 -6.04 -28.64 -10.63
N ALA A 10 -5.79 -29.92 -10.32
CA ALA A 10 -5.86 -30.43 -8.94
C ALA A 10 -4.88 -29.73 -7.98
N ASN A 11 -3.72 -29.26 -8.46
CA ASN A 11 -2.78 -28.51 -7.65
C ASN A 11 -3.24 -27.05 -7.45
N ARG A 12 -3.89 -26.45 -8.46
CA ARG A 12 -4.54 -25.14 -8.34
C ARG A 12 -5.66 -25.17 -7.29
N THR A 13 -6.52 -26.19 -7.35
CA THR A 13 -7.59 -26.39 -6.35
C THR A 13 -7.01 -26.52 -4.95
N ARG A 14 -6.00 -27.38 -4.75
CA ARG A 14 -5.35 -27.54 -3.44
C ARG A 14 -4.72 -26.25 -2.91
N LEU A 15 -4.15 -25.43 -3.79
CA LEU A 15 -3.64 -24.11 -3.38
C LEU A 15 -4.79 -23.18 -2.99
N GLY A 16 -5.88 -23.17 -3.77
CA GLY A 16 -7.09 -22.42 -3.42
C GLY A 16 -7.63 -22.81 -2.05
N ASP A 17 -7.77 -24.11 -1.78
CA ASP A 17 -8.21 -24.63 -0.49
C ASP A 17 -7.29 -24.17 0.66
N LEU A 18 -5.97 -24.21 0.46
CA LEU A 18 -5.00 -23.72 1.46
C LEU A 18 -5.15 -22.21 1.70
N LEU A 19 -5.27 -21.43 0.63
CA LEU A 19 -5.42 -19.99 0.71
C LEU A 19 -6.70 -19.61 1.46
N GLU A 20 -7.81 -20.27 1.16
CA GLU A 20 -9.10 -20.02 1.81
C GLU A 20 -9.10 -20.45 3.28
N THR A 21 -8.65 -21.66 3.58
CA THR A 21 -8.75 -22.25 4.93
C THR A 21 -7.74 -21.71 5.93
N VAL A 22 -6.64 -21.10 5.47
CA VAL A 22 -5.60 -20.59 6.37
C VAL A 22 -5.54 -19.07 6.31
N PHE A 23 -5.33 -18.50 5.12
CA PHE A 23 -5.02 -17.08 5.00
C PHE A 23 -6.26 -16.20 4.97
N TYR A 24 -7.28 -16.59 4.20
CA TYR A 24 -8.54 -15.84 4.16
C TYR A 24 -9.24 -15.86 5.52
N GLU A 25 -9.33 -17.02 6.19
CA GLU A 25 -9.98 -17.12 7.51
C GLU A 25 -9.36 -16.14 8.51
N ASP A 26 -8.03 -16.05 8.58
CA ASP A 26 -7.35 -15.15 9.51
C ASP A 26 -7.45 -13.68 9.11
N SER A 27 -7.27 -13.33 7.83
CA SER A 27 -7.43 -11.95 7.35
C SER A 27 -8.86 -11.45 7.53
N TYR A 28 -9.85 -12.27 7.20
CA TYR A 28 -11.26 -11.92 7.37
C TYR A 28 -11.64 -11.78 8.84
N ARG A 29 -11.18 -12.71 9.70
CA ARG A 29 -11.36 -12.60 11.15
C ARG A 29 -10.72 -11.31 11.68
N PHE A 30 -9.51 -10.96 11.21
CA PHE A 30 -8.85 -9.73 11.61
C PHE A 30 -9.69 -8.50 11.24
N LEU A 31 -10.06 -8.32 9.96
CA LEU A 31 -10.82 -7.14 9.52
C LEU A 31 -12.21 -7.02 10.19
N THR A 32 -12.82 -8.13 10.59
CA THR A 32 -14.14 -8.13 11.24
C THR A 32 -14.11 -7.98 12.75
N THR A 33 -12.99 -8.28 13.40
CA THR A 33 -12.92 -8.32 14.87
C THR A 33 -11.79 -7.49 15.47
N HIS A 34 -10.81 -7.10 14.67
CA HIS A 34 -9.55 -6.48 15.10
C HIS A 34 -8.97 -7.19 16.33
N ASN A 35 -8.96 -8.54 16.32
CA ASN A 35 -8.54 -9.38 17.46
C ASN A 35 -9.23 -9.06 18.80
N GLY A 36 -10.48 -8.58 18.75
CA GLY A 36 -11.25 -8.15 19.92
C GLY A 36 -10.87 -6.77 20.46
N GLN A 37 -10.07 -6.00 19.72
CA GLN A 37 -9.71 -4.62 20.04
C GLN A 37 -10.62 -3.63 19.30
N SER A 38 -10.48 -2.35 19.64
CA SER A 38 -11.10 -1.29 18.85
C SER A 38 -10.44 -1.21 17.46
N GLN A 39 -11.15 -0.64 16.48
CA GLN A 39 -10.62 -0.39 15.14
C GLN A 39 -9.42 0.57 15.13
N TYR A 40 -9.20 1.35 16.20
CA TYR A 40 -8.12 2.32 16.31
C TYR A 40 -6.82 1.71 16.86
N HIS A 41 -6.90 0.49 17.40
CA HIS A 41 -5.78 -0.18 18.04
C HIS A 41 -4.68 -0.56 17.04
N TYR A 42 -5.06 -1.05 15.86
CA TYR A 42 -4.11 -1.45 14.83
C TYR A 42 -3.94 -0.34 13.81
N TRP A 43 -2.72 -0.20 13.30
CA TRP A 43 -2.39 0.75 12.27
C TRP A 43 -2.73 0.20 10.86
N ALA A 44 -2.74 1.07 9.85
CA ALA A 44 -3.24 0.76 8.50
C ALA A 44 -2.54 -0.43 7.86
N ASN A 45 -1.25 -0.64 8.15
CA ASN A 45 -0.49 -1.74 7.58
C ASN A 45 -1.14 -3.11 7.82
N TRP A 46 -1.83 -3.31 8.96
CA TRP A 46 -2.48 -4.57 9.32
C TRP A 46 -3.75 -4.81 8.48
N ASP A 47 -4.51 -3.76 8.28
CA ASP A 47 -5.71 -3.78 7.45
C ASP A 47 -5.34 -3.95 5.98
N LEU A 48 -4.42 -3.12 5.47
CA LEU A 48 -4.01 -3.13 4.07
C LEU A 48 -3.44 -4.49 3.63
N CYS A 49 -2.64 -5.16 4.48
CA CYS A 49 -2.14 -6.49 4.14
C CYS A 49 -3.26 -7.55 4.15
N SER A 50 -4.24 -7.42 5.06
CA SER A 50 -5.41 -8.30 5.12
C SER A 50 -6.36 -8.09 3.94
N ILE A 51 -6.59 -6.84 3.54
CA ILE A 51 -7.36 -6.48 2.34
C ILE A 51 -6.70 -7.06 1.10
N ALA A 52 -5.38 -6.82 0.92
CA ALA A 52 -4.61 -7.33 -0.22
C ALA A 52 -4.62 -8.87 -0.29
N ALA A 53 -4.60 -9.54 0.86
CA ALA A 53 -4.71 -10.99 0.94
C ALA A 53 -6.11 -11.47 0.50
N ILE A 54 -7.18 -10.94 1.08
CA ILE A 54 -8.56 -11.35 0.74
C ILE A 54 -8.85 -11.09 -0.75
N GLN A 55 -8.45 -9.91 -1.25
CA GLN A 55 -8.67 -9.54 -2.65
C GLN A 55 -7.92 -10.48 -3.60
N ALA A 56 -6.63 -10.78 -3.33
CA ALA A 56 -5.86 -11.72 -4.14
C ALA A 56 -6.44 -13.14 -4.12
N ILE A 57 -6.89 -13.61 -2.94
CA ILE A 57 -7.47 -14.95 -2.77
C ILE A 57 -8.79 -15.03 -3.54
N GLY A 58 -9.67 -14.03 -3.40
CA GLY A 58 -10.93 -13.96 -4.16
C GLY A 58 -10.71 -13.98 -5.67
N ILE A 59 -9.72 -13.25 -6.18
CA ILE A 59 -9.34 -13.28 -7.60
C ILE A 59 -8.80 -14.67 -8.00
N PHE A 60 -7.97 -15.29 -7.15
CA PHE A 60 -7.37 -16.59 -7.45
C PHE A 60 -8.43 -17.72 -7.47
N THR A 61 -9.44 -17.67 -6.61
CA THR A 61 -10.46 -18.72 -6.48
C THR A 61 -11.76 -18.43 -7.24
N ASP A 62 -11.81 -17.35 -8.03
CA ASP A 62 -13.05 -16.86 -8.69
C ASP A 62 -14.20 -16.59 -7.70
N ASN A 63 -13.87 -16.11 -6.50
CA ASN A 63 -14.85 -15.82 -5.47
C ASN A 63 -15.19 -14.33 -5.42
N GLN A 64 -16.23 -13.94 -6.16
CA GLN A 64 -16.71 -12.55 -6.22
C GLN A 64 -17.08 -12.00 -4.85
N THR A 65 -17.68 -12.80 -3.96
CA THR A 65 -18.07 -12.33 -2.62
C THR A 65 -16.87 -11.95 -1.77
N MET A 66 -15.77 -12.70 -1.84
CA MET A 66 -14.53 -12.36 -1.15
C MET A 66 -13.90 -11.09 -1.74
N TYR A 67 -13.85 -10.99 -3.07
CA TYR A 67 -13.34 -9.79 -3.75
C TYR A 67 -14.14 -8.53 -3.38
N ASP A 68 -15.47 -8.60 -3.48
CA ASP A 68 -16.37 -7.49 -3.14
C ASP A 68 -16.21 -7.08 -1.68
N TYR A 69 -16.04 -8.04 -0.76
CA TYR A 69 -15.78 -7.72 0.65
C TYR A 69 -14.50 -6.88 0.81
N ALA A 70 -13.39 -7.28 0.18
CA ALA A 70 -12.14 -6.54 0.29
C ALA A 70 -12.24 -5.13 -0.31
N VAL A 71 -12.84 -5.00 -1.50
CA VAL A 71 -13.02 -3.69 -2.16
C VAL A 71 -13.94 -2.78 -1.33
N ASN A 72 -15.07 -3.29 -0.83
CA ASN A 72 -15.98 -2.51 -0.01
C ASN A 72 -15.35 -2.08 1.32
N TYR A 73 -14.58 -2.97 1.96
CA TYR A 73 -13.83 -2.64 3.17
C TYR A 73 -12.79 -1.55 2.91
N PHE A 74 -12.05 -1.66 1.81
CA PHE A 74 -11.06 -0.65 1.45
C PHE A 74 -11.69 0.74 1.19
N ILE A 75 -12.86 0.79 0.55
CA ILE A 75 -13.54 2.05 0.20
C ILE A 75 -14.24 2.68 1.41
N GLY A 76 -14.78 1.89 2.34
CA GLY A 76 -15.66 2.41 3.39
C GLY A 76 -15.71 1.59 4.68
N GLY A 77 -14.72 0.74 4.92
CA GLY A 77 -14.55 0.01 6.17
C GLY A 77 -14.26 0.94 7.36
N ASP A 78 -14.35 0.38 8.56
CA ASP A 78 -14.19 1.10 9.82
C ASP A 78 -12.76 1.06 10.38
N GLY A 79 -11.92 0.14 9.89
CA GLY A 79 -10.52 0.01 10.26
C GLY A 79 -9.60 1.06 9.65
N MET A 80 -8.37 1.12 10.16
CA MET A 80 -7.40 2.16 9.85
C MET A 80 -6.77 2.06 8.45
N GLY A 81 -6.89 0.92 7.77
CA GLY A 81 -6.47 0.77 6.37
C GLY A 81 -7.58 1.03 5.35
N ALA A 82 -8.82 1.30 5.78
CA ALA A 82 -9.84 1.82 4.89
C ALA A 82 -9.52 3.27 4.50
N MET A 83 -9.67 3.62 3.22
CA MET A 83 -9.21 4.91 2.69
C MET A 83 -9.75 6.15 3.43
N PRO A 84 -11.03 6.21 3.87
CA PRO A 84 -11.52 7.36 4.63
C PRO A 84 -10.83 7.57 5.97
N ASN A 85 -10.27 6.51 6.56
CA ASN A 85 -9.62 6.57 7.86
C ASN A 85 -8.08 6.59 7.72
N PHE A 86 -7.55 6.06 6.62
CA PHE A 86 -6.12 6.10 6.29
C PHE A 86 -5.62 7.54 6.12
N ILE A 87 -6.39 8.39 5.44
CA ILE A 87 -6.04 9.80 5.19
C ILE A 87 -6.65 10.69 6.27
N VAL A 88 -5.80 11.38 7.04
CA VAL A 88 -6.22 12.26 8.14
C VAL A 88 -6.27 13.73 7.76
N ALA A 89 -5.48 14.14 6.76
CA ALA A 89 -5.48 15.51 6.26
C ALA A 89 -4.98 15.60 4.82
N ASN A 90 -5.42 16.63 4.10
CA ASN A 90 -4.90 17.00 2.80
C ASN A 90 -4.26 18.39 2.89
N HIS A 91 -3.07 18.51 2.30
CA HIS A 91 -2.31 19.74 2.23
C HIS A 91 -2.10 20.14 0.78
N THR A 92 -2.01 21.44 0.51
CA THR A 92 -1.63 21.94 -0.82
C THR A 92 -0.17 22.37 -0.76
N GLU A 93 0.66 21.81 -1.63
CA GLU A 93 2.07 22.16 -1.74
C GLU A 93 2.22 23.56 -2.37
N ASP A 94 2.98 24.42 -1.68
CA ASP A 94 3.30 25.76 -2.17
C ASP A 94 4.08 25.69 -3.49
N GLY A 95 3.71 26.56 -4.43
CA GLY A 95 4.34 26.66 -5.74
C GLY A 95 3.78 25.67 -6.78
N SER A 96 3.71 24.37 -6.48
CA SER A 96 3.17 23.36 -7.41
C SER A 96 1.64 23.30 -7.38
N GLY A 97 1.02 23.60 -6.24
CA GLY A 97 -0.42 23.41 -6.02
C GLY A 97 -0.84 21.95 -5.88
N LYS A 98 0.11 21.02 -5.77
CA LYS A 98 -0.15 19.58 -5.65
C LYS A 98 -0.83 19.27 -4.31
N ILE A 99 -1.74 18.31 -4.31
CA ILE A 99 -2.30 17.79 -3.06
C ILE A 99 -1.36 16.72 -2.49
N LEU A 100 -0.96 16.91 -1.24
CA LEU A 100 -0.21 15.95 -0.44
C LEU A 100 -1.12 15.44 0.68
N ALA A 101 -1.41 14.15 0.69
CA ALA A 101 -2.33 13.55 1.65
C ALA A 101 -1.55 12.91 2.80
N GLN A 102 -1.76 13.41 4.01
CA GLN A 102 -1.17 12.88 5.22
C GLN A 102 -1.91 11.60 5.62
N SER A 103 -1.21 10.46 5.62
CA SER A 103 -1.75 9.26 6.23
C SER A 103 -1.64 9.32 7.75
N GLN A 104 -2.45 8.55 8.46
CA GLN A 104 -2.34 8.44 9.91
C GLN A 104 -0.90 8.01 10.34
N GLU A 105 -0.23 7.12 9.60
CA GLU A 105 0.89 6.36 10.16
C GLU A 105 2.19 7.17 10.23
N VAL A 106 2.24 8.32 9.55
CA VAL A 106 3.42 9.20 9.51
C VAL A 106 3.75 9.82 10.88
N GLY A 107 2.80 9.88 11.80
CA GLY A 107 3.03 10.31 13.19
C GLY A 107 3.73 9.26 14.05
N ARG A 108 3.69 7.98 13.64
CA ARG A 108 4.31 6.86 14.34
C ARG A 108 5.79 6.70 13.93
N ASP A 109 6.02 6.31 12.67
CA ASP A 109 7.35 6.19 12.07
C ASP A 109 7.27 6.01 10.54
N GLN A 110 8.37 6.29 9.85
CA GLN A 110 8.41 6.22 8.39
C GLN A 110 8.63 4.81 7.83
N GLY A 111 9.09 3.87 8.66
CA GLY A 111 9.22 2.47 8.24
C GLY A 111 7.86 1.87 7.93
N HIS A 112 6.85 2.19 8.73
CA HIS A 112 5.47 1.75 8.51
C HIS A 112 4.72 2.65 7.52
N ALA A 113 4.91 3.97 7.54
CA ALA A 113 4.28 4.84 6.55
C ALA A 113 4.68 4.46 5.11
N THR A 114 5.94 4.10 4.88
CA THR A 114 6.39 3.60 3.56
C THR A 114 5.86 2.20 3.26
N LEU A 115 5.65 1.34 4.26
CA LEU A 115 4.99 0.03 4.09
C LEU A 115 3.54 0.18 3.65
N ASP A 116 2.80 1.10 4.27
CA ASP A 116 1.39 1.35 3.91
C ASP A 116 1.26 1.70 2.43
N ILE A 117 2.14 2.56 1.91
CA ILE A 117 2.11 2.96 0.50
C ILE A 117 2.42 1.77 -0.42
N ALA A 118 3.36 0.91 -0.06
CA ALA A 118 3.63 -0.31 -0.82
C ALA A 118 2.40 -1.25 -0.86
N LEU A 119 1.74 -1.47 0.29
CA LEU A 119 0.55 -2.31 0.39
C LEU A 119 -0.66 -1.68 -0.32
N LEU A 120 -0.84 -0.36 -0.18
CA LEU A 120 -1.85 0.41 -0.89
C LEU A 120 -1.72 0.19 -2.40
N GLY A 121 -0.50 0.33 -2.95
CA GLY A 121 -0.24 0.03 -4.36
C GLY A 121 -0.72 -1.35 -4.80
N VAL A 122 -0.53 -2.39 -3.97
CA VAL A 122 -1.04 -3.74 -4.26
C VAL A 122 -2.56 -3.76 -4.35
N VAL A 123 -3.27 -3.21 -3.35
CA VAL A 123 -4.74 -3.17 -3.33
C VAL A 123 -5.28 -2.44 -4.55
N LEU A 124 -4.70 -1.28 -4.88
CA LEU A 124 -5.08 -0.49 -6.04
C LEU A 124 -4.90 -1.26 -7.35
N GLN A 125 -3.74 -1.90 -7.53
CA GLN A 125 -3.41 -2.66 -8.74
C GLN A 125 -4.28 -3.90 -8.90
N GLN A 126 -4.59 -4.61 -7.80
CA GLN A 126 -5.47 -5.77 -7.84
C GLN A 126 -6.88 -5.39 -8.32
N GLY A 127 -7.44 -4.28 -7.80
CA GLY A 127 -8.74 -3.77 -8.25
C GLY A 127 -8.72 -3.33 -9.71
N TYR A 128 -7.70 -2.55 -10.08
CA TYR A 128 -7.54 -2.08 -11.46
C TYR A 128 -7.49 -3.23 -12.47
N ASN A 129 -6.79 -4.33 -12.13
CA ASN A 129 -6.71 -5.52 -12.96
C ASN A 129 -8.03 -6.29 -13.10
N GLN A 130 -8.99 -6.08 -12.19
CA GLN A 130 -10.35 -6.66 -12.29
C GLN A 130 -11.37 -5.70 -12.94
N GLY A 131 -10.94 -4.48 -13.30
CA GLY A 131 -11.79 -3.48 -13.95
C GLY A 131 -12.36 -2.42 -13.01
N ASP A 132 -12.04 -2.47 -11.71
CA ASP A 132 -12.39 -1.43 -10.75
C ASP A 132 -11.23 -0.42 -10.64
N ASP A 133 -11.44 0.83 -11.08
CA ASP A 133 -10.40 1.85 -11.03
C ASP A 133 -10.20 2.39 -9.60
N LEU A 134 -9.54 1.58 -8.77
CA LEU A 134 -9.24 1.95 -7.40
C LEU A 134 -8.20 3.07 -7.32
N PHE A 135 -7.35 3.26 -8.33
CA PHE A 135 -6.36 4.34 -8.32
C PHE A 135 -7.00 5.74 -8.34
N GLU A 136 -8.21 5.87 -8.89
CA GLU A 136 -8.95 7.13 -8.97
C GLU A 136 -9.77 7.47 -7.72
N ILE A 137 -9.91 6.54 -6.76
CA ILE A 137 -10.75 6.74 -5.58
C ILE A 137 -10.36 7.99 -4.80
N MET A 138 -11.37 8.64 -4.24
CA MET A 138 -11.22 9.86 -3.46
C MET A 138 -10.40 10.94 -4.21
N SER A 139 -10.57 11.03 -5.53
CA SER A 139 -9.84 11.96 -6.41
C SER A 139 -8.33 11.73 -6.44
N ASN A 140 -7.92 10.47 -6.63
CA ASN A 140 -6.52 10.02 -6.61
C ASN A 140 -5.83 10.21 -5.25
N SER A 141 -6.51 9.95 -4.14
CA SER A 141 -5.89 10.05 -2.80
C SER A 141 -4.68 9.13 -2.63
N GLY A 142 -4.62 8.01 -3.35
CA GLY A 142 -3.44 7.14 -3.38
C GLY A 142 -2.19 7.84 -3.92
N LEU A 143 -2.34 8.63 -4.99
CA LEU A 143 -1.24 9.46 -5.52
C LEU A 143 -0.83 10.51 -4.48
N ALA A 144 -1.80 11.23 -3.93
CA ALA A 144 -1.51 12.29 -2.96
C ALA A 144 -0.80 11.76 -1.70
N ALA A 145 -1.13 10.54 -1.23
CA ALA A 145 -0.48 9.89 -0.11
C ALA A 145 0.93 9.43 -0.45
N SER A 146 1.11 8.82 -1.63
CA SER A 146 2.41 8.44 -2.16
C SER A 146 3.34 9.65 -2.26
N GLU A 147 2.87 10.77 -2.81
CA GLU A 147 3.65 12.01 -2.94
C GLU A 147 4.03 12.61 -1.59
N TYR A 148 3.11 12.64 -0.61
CA TYR A 148 3.39 13.14 0.74
C TYR A 148 4.52 12.35 1.41
N ILE A 149 4.38 11.01 1.45
CA ILE A 149 5.32 10.13 2.14
C ILE A 149 6.66 10.05 1.41
N ALA A 150 6.63 10.00 0.07
CA ALA A 150 7.83 10.04 -0.75
C ALA A 150 8.63 11.32 -0.51
N LYS A 151 7.96 12.48 -0.57
CA LYS A 151 8.60 13.79 -0.32
C LYS A 151 9.32 13.80 1.03
N TYR A 152 8.64 13.38 2.10
CA TYR A 152 9.25 13.37 3.42
C TYR A 152 10.47 12.44 3.52
N ASN A 153 10.42 11.29 2.83
CA ASN A 153 11.49 10.30 2.87
C ASN A 153 12.63 10.54 1.88
N VAL A 154 12.55 11.57 1.02
CA VAL A 154 13.70 12.09 0.26
C VAL A 154 14.27 13.38 0.89
N ASP A 155 14.19 13.46 2.22
CA ASP A 155 14.72 14.55 3.07
C ASP A 155 14.08 15.93 2.87
N GLU A 156 12.92 16.01 2.23
CA GLU A 156 12.15 17.27 2.11
C GLU A 156 11.09 17.39 3.21
N ASP A 157 10.73 18.61 3.57
CA ASP A 157 9.73 18.83 4.62
C ASP A 157 8.29 18.81 4.08
N VAL A 158 7.37 18.35 4.92
CA VAL A 158 5.93 18.30 4.66
C VAL A 158 5.16 18.95 5.80
N PRO A 159 4.02 19.62 5.51
CA PRO A 159 3.13 20.10 6.57
C PRO A 159 2.51 18.93 7.33
N PHE A 160 2.20 19.13 8.61
CA PHE A 160 1.57 18.14 9.45
C PHE A 160 0.35 18.74 10.16
N THR A 161 -0.78 18.05 10.10
CA THR A 161 -1.98 18.35 10.88
C THR A 161 -2.02 17.40 12.06
N GLU A 162 -2.03 17.95 13.27
CA GLU A 162 -2.20 17.17 14.49
C GLU A 162 -3.53 16.41 14.46
N TYR A 163 -3.51 15.17 14.93
CA TYR A 163 -4.69 14.34 15.01
C TYR A 163 -4.64 13.44 16.25
N ASP A 164 -5.80 12.97 16.69
CA ASP A 164 -5.94 12.09 17.84
C ASP A 164 -6.34 10.70 17.38
N ASN A 165 -5.59 9.68 17.80
CA ASN A 165 -6.01 8.28 17.71
C ASN A 165 -6.46 7.84 19.11
N PRO A 166 -7.72 7.37 19.29
CA PRO A 166 -8.26 6.99 20.60
C PRO A 166 -7.44 5.97 21.40
N ASP A 167 -6.69 5.09 20.72
CA ASP A 167 -5.92 4.01 21.35
C ASP A 167 -4.40 4.29 21.34
N GLN A 168 -3.91 5.10 20.39
CA GLN A 168 -2.49 5.39 20.19
C GLN A 168 -2.07 6.77 20.74
N GLY A 169 -3.04 7.63 21.05
CA GLY A 169 -2.84 8.97 21.57
C GLY A 169 -2.77 10.07 20.50
N ASN A 170 -2.41 11.26 20.96
CA ASN A 170 -2.31 12.44 20.12
C ASN A 170 -0.98 12.48 19.36
N MET A 171 -1.05 12.62 18.04
CA MET A 171 0.09 12.86 17.18
C MET A 171 0.21 14.36 16.90
N THR A 172 1.27 14.98 17.43
CA THR A 172 1.51 16.42 17.34
C THR A 172 2.51 16.81 16.24
N GLU A 173 3.30 15.87 15.74
CA GLU A 173 4.31 16.10 14.71
C GLU A 173 4.52 14.86 13.84
N ILE A 174 5.09 15.06 12.66
CA ILE A 174 5.55 13.95 11.84
C ILE A 174 6.78 13.29 12.48
N SER A 175 6.80 11.96 12.53
CA SER A 175 7.89 11.22 13.16
C SER A 175 9.10 11.15 12.23
N SER A 176 10.27 11.54 12.76
CA SER A 176 11.56 11.35 12.09
C SER A 176 12.12 9.93 12.23
N ALA A 177 11.47 9.07 13.03
CA ALA A 177 11.90 7.69 13.19
C ALA A 177 11.88 6.96 11.84
N SER A 178 13.02 6.37 11.49
CA SER A 178 13.23 5.68 10.20
C SER A 178 13.03 6.55 8.96
N ARG A 179 13.14 7.89 9.06
CA ARG A 179 13.08 8.78 7.87
C ARG A 179 14.17 8.39 6.87
N GLY A 180 13.81 8.33 5.60
CA GLY A 180 14.70 7.85 4.53
C GLY A 180 14.80 6.32 4.48
N ASN A 181 13.90 5.59 5.16
CA ASN A 181 13.88 4.14 5.04
C ASN A 181 13.68 3.71 3.59
N VAL A 182 14.58 2.86 3.09
CA VAL A 182 14.56 2.35 1.73
C VAL A 182 13.70 1.08 1.68
N ARG A 183 12.75 1.03 0.74
CA ARG A 183 11.80 -0.08 0.59
C ARG A 183 11.36 -0.21 -0.87
N PRO A 184 11.06 -1.44 -1.36
CA PRO A 184 10.40 -1.63 -2.64
C PRO A 184 8.88 -1.38 -2.57
N GLY A 185 8.29 -1.07 -3.73
CA GLY A 185 6.84 -0.97 -3.94
C GLY A 185 6.38 0.35 -4.57
N PHE A 186 7.20 1.40 -4.51
CA PHE A 186 6.84 2.70 -5.07
C PHE A 186 6.88 2.72 -6.61
N GLU A 187 7.60 1.78 -7.23
CA GLU A 187 7.61 1.60 -8.69
C GLU A 187 6.21 1.35 -9.27
N LEU A 188 5.37 0.60 -8.55
CA LEU A 188 3.99 0.32 -8.96
C LEU A 188 3.20 1.63 -9.09
N LEU A 189 3.24 2.45 -8.03
CA LEU A 189 2.50 3.70 -7.97
C LEU A 189 3.02 4.70 -9.00
N TYR A 190 4.35 4.80 -9.15
CA TYR A 190 4.95 5.65 -10.16
C TYR A 190 4.57 5.21 -11.58
N GLY A 191 4.71 3.92 -11.90
CA GLY A 191 4.33 3.36 -13.19
C GLY A 191 2.86 3.60 -13.52
N HIS A 192 1.95 3.40 -12.55
CA HIS A 192 0.54 3.67 -12.79
C HIS A 192 0.24 5.17 -12.96
N TYR A 193 0.57 5.99 -11.96
CA TYR A 193 0.14 7.38 -11.96
C TYR A 193 0.89 8.22 -13.00
N ASN A 194 2.19 7.98 -13.21
CA ASN A 194 2.95 8.73 -14.19
C ASN A 194 2.88 8.12 -15.59
N ASP A 195 3.30 6.86 -15.76
CA ASP A 195 3.45 6.30 -17.11
C ASP A 195 2.09 6.02 -17.76
N ILE A 196 1.13 5.46 -17.01
CA ILE A 196 -0.20 5.10 -17.54
C ILE A 196 -1.13 6.31 -17.55
N ARG A 197 -1.22 7.06 -16.44
CA ARG A 197 -2.20 8.16 -16.28
C ARG A 197 -1.67 9.53 -16.67
N GLY A 198 -0.36 9.71 -16.84
CA GLY A 198 0.23 11.01 -17.18
C GLY A 198 0.11 12.07 -16.07
N LEU A 199 -0.11 11.64 -14.82
CA LEU A 199 -0.22 12.52 -13.66
C LEU A 199 1.17 12.84 -13.09
N ASP A 200 1.23 13.95 -12.35
CA ASP A 200 2.45 14.41 -11.70
C ASP A 200 2.71 13.61 -10.41
N ALA A 201 3.53 12.57 -10.53
CA ALA A 201 4.03 11.73 -9.42
C ALA A 201 5.53 11.99 -9.15
N SER A 202 5.94 13.26 -9.17
CA SER A 202 7.36 13.66 -9.11
C SER A 202 8.06 13.35 -7.79
N TRP A 203 7.38 13.40 -6.63
CA TRP A 203 7.98 12.99 -5.36
C TRP A 203 8.12 11.49 -5.26
N THR A 204 7.10 10.74 -5.69
CA THR A 204 7.13 9.28 -5.81
C THR A 204 8.29 8.85 -6.70
N LYS A 205 8.52 9.55 -7.83
CA LYS A 205 9.68 9.30 -8.69
C LYS A 205 11.00 9.53 -7.97
N GLN A 206 11.15 10.63 -7.24
CA GLN A 206 12.38 10.89 -6.48
C GLN A 206 12.65 9.81 -5.44
N TYR A 207 11.62 9.30 -4.77
CA TYR A 207 11.77 8.18 -3.84
C TYR A 207 12.12 6.87 -4.56
N VAL A 208 11.50 6.58 -5.71
CA VAL A 208 11.89 5.44 -6.57
C VAL A 208 13.36 5.51 -6.95
N ASP A 209 13.83 6.68 -7.41
CA ASP A 209 15.24 6.87 -7.80
C ASP A 209 16.17 6.72 -6.61
N TYR A 210 15.79 7.28 -5.46
CA TYR A 210 16.51 7.12 -4.21
C TYR A 210 16.63 5.64 -3.82
N ALA A 211 15.53 4.90 -3.81
CA ALA A 211 15.52 3.51 -3.41
C ALA A 211 16.26 2.60 -4.40
N ASN A 212 16.12 2.84 -5.69
CA ASN A 212 16.79 2.06 -6.73
C ASN A 212 18.31 2.28 -6.73
N ASN A 213 18.80 3.47 -6.36
CA ASN A 213 20.24 3.72 -6.24
C ASN A 213 20.89 2.80 -5.19
N GLU A 214 20.16 2.41 -4.15
CA GLU A 214 20.63 1.49 -3.11
C GLU A 214 20.66 0.02 -3.57
N THR A 215 19.91 -0.33 -4.63
CA THR A 215 19.78 -1.69 -5.17
C THR A 215 20.33 -1.84 -6.60
N GLY A 216 21.28 -0.99 -6.98
CA GLY A 216 22.01 -1.14 -8.26
C GLY A 216 21.29 -0.54 -9.47
N GLY A 217 20.41 0.42 -9.24
CA GLY A 217 19.71 1.22 -10.26
C GLY A 217 18.35 0.67 -10.68
N VAL A 218 17.87 -0.40 -10.04
CA VAL A 218 16.55 -1.01 -10.28
C VAL A 218 15.96 -1.47 -8.95
N GLU A 219 14.64 -1.60 -8.88
CA GLU A 219 13.97 -2.12 -7.69
C GLU A 219 14.30 -3.61 -7.53
N GLY A 220 15.05 -3.93 -6.48
CA GLY A 220 15.42 -5.28 -6.09
C GLY A 220 14.24 -6.06 -5.53
N GLY A 221 14.51 -7.29 -5.09
CA GLY A 221 13.54 -8.17 -4.47
C GLY A 221 13.73 -8.31 -2.96
N GLY A 222 13.03 -9.29 -2.42
CA GLY A 222 13.17 -9.71 -1.03
C GLY A 222 14.64 -9.94 -0.63
N GLY A 223 15.11 -9.23 0.39
CA GLY A 223 16.48 -9.35 0.93
C GLY A 223 17.51 -8.35 0.36
N ASP A 224 17.18 -7.58 -0.67
CA ASP A 224 18.05 -6.52 -1.21
C ASP A 224 18.02 -5.22 -0.36
N TYR A 225 17.05 -5.12 0.56
CA TYR A 225 16.79 -3.95 1.40
C TYR A 225 17.11 -4.20 2.89
N GLY A 226 18.08 -5.07 3.15
CA GLY A 226 18.52 -5.46 4.48
C GLY A 226 17.86 -6.73 5.04
N SER A 227 18.27 -7.13 6.25
CA SER A 227 17.87 -8.41 6.86
C SER A 227 16.61 -8.33 7.73
N ASN A 228 16.06 -7.14 7.93
CA ASN A 228 14.85 -6.93 8.74
C ASN A 228 13.59 -7.13 7.89
N SER A 229 12.43 -7.22 8.53
CA SER A 229 11.14 -7.48 7.85
C SER A 229 10.86 -6.53 6.69
N GLY A 230 11.27 -5.26 6.80
CA GLY A 230 11.06 -4.23 5.77
C GLY A 230 11.49 -4.65 4.36
N GLY A 231 12.57 -5.41 4.25
CA GLY A 231 13.07 -5.93 2.97
C GLY A 231 12.35 -7.18 2.46
N TYR A 232 11.35 -7.71 3.17
CA TYR A 232 10.56 -8.89 2.81
C TYR A 232 9.05 -8.62 2.77
N ASP A 233 8.59 -7.45 3.22
CA ASP A 233 7.17 -7.11 3.29
C ASP A 233 6.52 -6.85 1.91
N TYR A 234 7.33 -6.75 0.84
CA TYR A 234 6.87 -6.55 -0.53
C TYR A 234 7.74 -7.39 -1.48
N LEU A 235 7.15 -7.85 -2.59
CA LEU A 235 7.84 -8.76 -3.53
C LEU A 235 9.06 -8.10 -4.20
N GLY A 236 8.94 -6.82 -4.53
CA GLY A 236 9.91 -6.04 -5.27
C GLY A 236 9.84 -6.28 -6.77
N PHE A 237 10.95 -6.05 -7.48
CA PHE A 237 11.04 -6.18 -8.94
C PHE A 237 10.10 -5.26 -9.74
N GLY A 238 9.64 -4.16 -9.16
CA GLY A 238 8.69 -3.24 -9.77
C GLY A 238 9.21 -2.57 -11.04
N THR A 239 10.51 -2.33 -11.16
CA THR A 239 11.11 -1.84 -12.41
C THR A 239 10.83 -2.80 -13.58
N LEU A 240 10.84 -4.12 -13.33
CA LEU A 240 10.50 -5.13 -14.34
C LEU A 240 9.00 -5.22 -14.60
N MET A 241 8.18 -5.08 -13.55
CA MET A 241 6.75 -5.36 -13.62
C MET A 241 5.88 -4.18 -14.07
N TYR A 242 6.29 -2.94 -13.78
CA TYR A 242 5.40 -1.77 -13.86
C TYR A 242 5.90 -0.64 -14.75
N ARG A 243 7.19 -0.57 -15.06
CA ARG A 243 7.74 0.50 -15.91
C ARG A 243 7.40 0.27 -17.38
N LEU A 244 6.87 1.30 -18.04
CA LEU A 244 6.68 1.27 -19.51
C LEU A 244 7.96 1.64 -20.28
N THR A 245 8.89 2.34 -19.62
CA THR A 245 10.19 2.72 -20.18
C THR A 245 11.29 2.55 -19.13
N ALA A 246 12.40 1.96 -19.57
CA ALA A 246 13.61 1.75 -18.78
C ALA A 246 14.42 3.05 -18.62
#